data_AF-A0A660PHJ8-F1
#
_entry.id   AF-A0A660PHJ8-F1
#
_cell.length_a   1.000
_cell.length_b   1.000
_cell.length_c   1.000
_cell.angle_alpha   90.00
_cell.angle_beta   90.00
_cell.angle_gamma   90.00
#
_symmetry.space_group_name_H-M   'P 1'
#
loop_
_entity.id
_entity.type
_entity.pdbx_description
1 polymer ?
#
loop_
_entity_poly.entity_id
_entity_poly.type
_entity_poly.pdbx_seq_one_letter_code
_entity_poly.pdbx_strand_id
1 'polypeptide(L)'
;MTGIIITGIVIAKIYYGNINASEDPRVINAKHLYEKYNVLVEKNDYQGVPKILDSIAGIYSQFPDYRESFEIGVIYNNIGAACLNVALYKAKDDEKQLFLDSAEKYCKKAVFIYTNWISSFEDLSEENISSLVNTYYNKDDTCFIDKNIERIKKKRVKDILSSQKETPRRLSVAYSNLGIICRQNMDYDKAMDFYKKALALWDDNYSARNNINILLGRDLEERSALEKLFPKEK
;
A
#
# COMPACT_ATOMS: atom_id res chain seq x y z
N MET A 1 1.03 12.45 39.07
CA MET A 1 0.31 11.81 37.94
C MET A 1 -0.14 12.83 36.88
N THR A 2 -0.69 13.97 37.28
CA THR A 2 -1.11 15.08 36.37
C THR A 2 0.04 15.70 35.56
N GLY A 3 1.22 15.91 36.14
CA GLY A 3 2.39 16.47 35.41
C GLY A 3 2.92 15.60 34.27
N ILE A 4 2.87 14.26 34.40
CA ILE A 4 3.32 13.32 33.35
C ILE A 4 2.33 13.31 32.17
N ILE A 5 1.03 13.41 32.47
CA ILE A 5 -0.04 13.45 31.45
C ILE A 5 0.06 14.75 30.64
N ILE A 6 0.26 15.90 31.29
CA ILE A 6 0.41 17.20 30.61
C ILE A 6 1.64 17.20 29.70
N THR A 7 2.78 16.68 30.17
CA THR A 7 3.99 16.56 29.36
C THR A 7 3.78 15.63 28.16
N GLY A 8 3.10 14.50 28.34
CA GLY A 8 2.76 13.58 27.24
C GLY A 8 1.87 14.24 26.17
N ILE A 9 0.87 15.03 26.57
CA ILE A 9 -0.02 15.76 25.64
C ILE A 9 0.76 16.82 24.86
N VAL A 10 1.67 17.56 25.52
CA VAL A 10 2.51 18.57 24.84
C VAL A 10 3.45 17.91 23.83
N ILE A 11 4.11 16.81 24.20
CA ILE A 11 4.98 16.04 23.31
C ILE A 11 4.19 15.52 22.10
N ALA A 12 3.01 14.94 22.33
CA ALA A 12 2.14 14.47 21.26
C ALA A 12 1.70 15.62 20.34
N LYS A 13 1.28 16.76 20.90
CA LYS A 13 0.87 17.93 20.11
C LYS A 13 2.00 18.47 19.24
N ILE A 14 3.21 18.55 19.80
CA ILE A 14 4.40 18.97 19.05
C ILE A 14 4.72 17.95 17.96
N TYR A 15 4.70 16.65 18.27
CA TYR A 15 4.99 15.57 17.33
C TYR A 15 3.98 15.51 16.16
N TYR A 16 2.68 15.52 16.45
CA TYR A 16 1.64 15.49 15.42
C TYR A 16 1.57 16.80 14.64
N GLY A 17 1.76 17.95 15.29
CA GLY A 17 1.89 19.24 14.60
C GLY A 17 3.07 19.23 13.61
N ASN A 18 4.18 18.60 14.02
CA ASN A 18 5.36 18.42 13.21
C ASN A 18 5.13 17.50 11.99
N ILE A 19 4.45 16.36 12.17
CA ILE A 19 4.08 15.48 11.05
C ILE A 19 3.19 16.22 10.06
N ASN A 20 2.14 16.87 10.55
CA ASN A 20 1.17 17.58 9.72
C ASN A 20 1.80 18.74 8.95
N ALA A 21 2.76 19.45 9.54
CA ALA A 21 3.48 20.54 8.88
C ALA A 21 4.44 20.09 7.77
N SER A 22 4.78 18.80 7.71
CA SER A 22 5.61 18.21 6.65
C SER A 22 4.82 17.52 5.54
N GLU A 23 3.49 17.48 5.63
CA GLU A 23 2.69 16.90 4.55
C GLU A 23 2.75 17.74 3.29
N ASP A 24 2.81 17.07 2.15
CA ASP A 24 2.81 17.74 0.86
C ASP A 24 1.41 18.31 0.56
N PRO A 25 1.26 19.66 0.48
CA PRO A 25 -0.03 20.30 0.23
C PRO A 25 -0.65 19.90 -1.11
N ARG A 26 0.16 19.51 -2.09
CA ARG A 26 -0.31 19.07 -3.42
C ARG A 26 -1.22 17.85 -3.35
N VAL A 27 -0.97 16.98 -2.37
CA VAL A 27 -1.67 15.68 -2.23
C VAL A 27 -2.41 15.52 -0.90
N ILE A 28 -2.53 16.58 -0.09
CA ILE A 28 -3.17 16.50 1.24
C ILE A 28 -4.63 16.02 1.17
N ASN A 29 -5.35 16.38 0.10
CA ASN A 29 -6.71 15.91 -0.14
C ASN A 29 -6.79 14.39 -0.32
N ALA A 30 -5.73 13.76 -0.86
CA ALA A 30 -5.65 12.31 -0.98
C ALA A 30 -5.64 11.64 0.42
N LYS A 31 -5.00 12.25 1.41
CA LYS A 31 -4.97 11.78 2.81
C LYS A 31 -6.38 11.78 3.42
N HIS A 32 -7.15 12.85 3.23
CA HIS A 32 -8.54 12.92 3.71
C HIS A 32 -9.45 11.89 3.03
N LEU A 33 -9.21 11.59 1.75
CA LEU A 33 -9.91 10.50 1.06
C LEU A 33 -9.50 9.13 1.61
N TYR A 34 -8.23 8.93 1.96
CA TYR A 34 -7.77 7.71 2.60
C TYR A 34 -8.42 7.48 3.97
N GLU A 35 -8.65 8.53 4.75
CA GLU A 35 -9.42 8.44 6.01
C GLU A 35 -10.85 7.93 5.76
N LYS A 36 -11.52 8.43 4.71
CA LYS A 36 -12.86 7.93 4.31
C LYS A 36 -12.81 6.47 3.84
N TYR A 37 -11.78 6.09 3.08
CA TYR A 37 -11.54 4.70 2.68
C TYR A 37 -11.38 3.79 3.90
N ASN A 38 -10.60 4.17 4.91
CA ASN A 38 -10.40 3.38 6.12
C ASN A 38 -11.73 3.14 6.85
N VAL A 39 -12.58 4.16 6.95
CA VAL A 39 -13.93 4.05 7.54
C VAL A 39 -14.80 3.05 6.77
N LEU A 40 -14.71 3.00 5.43
CA LEU A 40 -15.44 2.00 4.64
C LEU A 40 -14.94 0.58 4.90
N VAL A 41 -13.63 0.39 4.94
CA VAL A 41 -13.02 -0.92 5.24
C VAL A 41 -13.39 -1.40 6.64
N GLU A 42 -13.35 -0.53 7.64
CA GLU A 42 -13.78 -0.85 9.02
C GLU A 42 -15.25 -1.29 9.09
N LYS A 43 -16.10 -0.73 8.23
CA LYS A 43 -17.52 -1.09 8.12
C LYS A 43 -17.77 -2.30 7.21
N ASN A 44 -16.73 -2.89 6.63
CA ASN A 44 -16.82 -3.93 5.60
C ASN A 44 -17.66 -3.51 4.36
N ASP A 45 -17.70 -2.20 4.07
CA ASP A 45 -18.36 -1.63 2.90
C ASP A 45 -17.36 -1.49 1.75
N TYR A 46 -17.16 -2.59 1.02
CA TYR A 46 -16.22 -2.64 -0.09
C TYR A 46 -16.79 -2.08 -1.42
N GLN A 47 -18.10 -1.82 -1.51
CA GLN A 47 -18.72 -1.32 -2.74
C GLN A 47 -18.30 0.13 -3.04
N GLY A 48 -18.14 0.96 -2.00
CA GLY A 48 -17.70 2.35 -2.13
C GLY A 48 -16.19 2.53 -2.35
N VAL A 49 -15.39 1.48 -2.16
CA VAL A 49 -13.91 1.55 -2.16
C VAL A 49 -13.33 2.01 -3.51
N PRO A 50 -13.71 1.43 -4.68
CA PRO A 50 -13.11 1.80 -5.95
C PRO A 50 -13.24 3.30 -6.26
N LYS A 51 -14.40 3.89 -5.98
CA LYS A 51 -14.66 5.32 -6.25
C LYS A 51 -13.73 6.24 -5.45
N ILE A 52 -13.49 5.93 -4.17
CA ILE A 52 -12.60 6.74 -3.32
C ILE A 52 -11.15 6.59 -3.79
N LEU A 53 -10.72 5.35 -4.05
CA LEU A 53 -9.36 5.05 -4.48
C LEU A 53 -9.04 5.60 -5.87
N ASP A 54 -9.99 5.57 -6.81
CA ASP A 54 -9.85 6.23 -8.11
C ASP A 54 -9.72 7.76 -7.98
N SER A 55 -10.45 8.36 -7.04
CA SER A 55 -10.34 9.81 -6.75
C SER A 55 -8.94 10.17 -6.22
N ILE A 56 -8.37 9.32 -5.35
CA ILE A 56 -6.99 9.46 -4.84
C ILE A 56 -5.99 9.32 -5.99
N ALA A 57 -6.15 8.30 -6.86
CA ALA A 57 -5.30 8.13 -8.03
C ALA A 57 -5.35 9.34 -8.97
N GLY A 58 -6.54 9.94 -9.14
CA GLY A 58 -6.74 11.17 -9.88
C GLY A 58 -5.90 12.34 -9.32
N ILE A 59 -5.79 12.47 -7.99
CA ILE A 59 -4.94 13.48 -7.35
C ILE A 59 -3.48 13.19 -7.64
N TYR A 60 -3.01 11.97 -7.36
CA TYR A 60 -1.61 11.59 -7.56
C TYR A 60 -1.15 11.68 -9.02
N SER A 61 -2.02 11.38 -9.97
CA SER A 61 -1.68 11.47 -11.39
C SER A 61 -1.34 12.88 -11.86
N GLN A 62 -1.69 13.93 -11.12
CA GLN A 62 -1.37 15.32 -11.47
C GLN A 62 0.11 15.66 -11.24
N PHE A 63 0.83 14.88 -10.44
CA PHE A 63 2.19 15.20 -10.01
C PHE A 63 3.18 14.13 -10.49
N PRO A 64 4.28 14.49 -11.18
CA PRO A 64 5.24 13.53 -11.73
C PRO A 64 5.81 12.56 -10.69
N ASP A 65 6.09 13.04 -9.47
CA ASP A 65 6.66 12.24 -8.39
C ASP A 65 5.66 11.27 -7.74
N TYR A 66 4.36 11.43 -8.02
CA TYR A 66 3.30 10.57 -7.53
C TYR A 66 2.68 9.68 -8.61
N ARG A 67 2.63 10.13 -9.87
CA ARG A 67 1.97 9.40 -10.97
C ARG A 67 2.50 7.98 -11.19
N GLU A 68 3.79 7.77 -10.99
CA GLU A 68 4.47 6.49 -11.18
C GLU A 68 5.03 5.92 -9.87
N SER A 69 4.48 6.38 -8.75
CA SER A 69 4.96 6.06 -7.43
C SER A 69 4.39 4.75 -6.88
N PHE A 70 5.02 4.24 -5.81
CA PHE A 70 4.53 3.09 -5.06
C PHE A 70 3.10 3.31 -4.53
N GLU A 71 2.68 4.55 -4.25
CA GLU A 71 1.34 4.86 -3.77
C GLU A 71 0.25 4.46 -4.76
N ILE A 72 0.50 4.64 -6.07
CA ILE A 72 -0.42 4.20 -7.13
C ILE A 72 -0.55 2.67 -7.11
N GLY A 73 0.54 1.95 -6.86
CA GLY A 73 0.51 0.50 -6.65
C GLY A 73 -0.35 0.10 -5.44
N VAL A 74 -0.25 0.85 -4.33
CA VAL A 74 -1.06 0.63 -3.12
C VAL A 74 -2.55 0.78 -3.42
N ILE A 75 -2.92 1.85 -4.14
CA ILE A 75 -4.31 2.09 -4.55
C ILE A 75 -4.84 0.91 -5.35
N TYR A 76 -4.17 0.50 -6.43
CA TYR A 76 -4.69 -0.58 -7.26
C TYR A 76 -4.70 -1.93 -6.56
N ASN A 77 -3.72 -2.23 -5.70
CA ASN A 77 -3.77 -3.43 -4.89
C ASN A 77 -4.96 -3.42 -3.91
N ASN A 78 -5.26 -2.26 -3.31
CA ASN A 78 -6.39 -2.12 -2.40
C ASN A 78 -7.73 -2.23 -3.13
N ILE A 79 -7.86 -1.69 -4.35
CA ILE A 79 -9.05 -1.90 -5.19
C ILE A 79 -9.19 -3.39 -5.51
N GLY A 80 -8.11 -4.04 -5.95
CA GLY A 80 -8.12 -5.47 -6.27
C GLY A 80 -8.50 -6.33 -5.07
N ALA A 81 -7.95 -6.05 -3.89
CA ALA A 81 -8.29 -6.72 -2.64
C ALA A 81 -9.75 -6.48 -2.21
N ALA A 82 -10.29 -5.28 -2.44
CA ALA A 82 -11.71 -5.00 -2.16
C ALA A 82 -12.63 -5.79 -3.09
N CYS A 83 -12.35 -5.82 -4.39
CA CYS A 83 -13.08 -6.66 -5.34
C CYS A 83 -13.01 -8.15 -4.96
N LEU A 84 -11.83 -8.63 -4.58
CA LEU A 84 -11.65 -10.02 -4.13
C LEU A 84 -12.47 -10.33 -2.88
N ASN A 85 -12.50 -9.43 -1.90
CA ASN A 85 -13.35 -9.59 -0.70
C ASN A 85 -14.83 -9.66 -1.05
N VAL A 86 -15.30 -8.81 -1.98
CA VAL A 86 -16.68 -8.89 -2.46
C VAL A 86 -16.95 -10.24 -3.11
N ALA A 87 -16.07 -10.71 -4.01
CA ALA A 87 -16.21 -12.01 -4.67
C ALA A 87 -16.27 -13.20 -3.69
N LEU A 88 -15.48 -13.16 -2.62
CA LEU A 88 -15.37 -14.28 -1.68
C LEU A 88 -16.50 -14.35 -0.66
N TYR A 89 -17.06 -13.20 -0.26
CA TYR A 89 -17.92 -13.12 0.93
C TYR A 89 -19.26 -12.41 0.75
N LYS A 90 -19.45 -11.68 -0.36
CA LYS A 90 -20.63 -10.79 -0.53
C LYS A 90 -21.36 -10.99 -1.85
N ALA A 91 -20.64 -11.32 -2.92
CA ALA A 91 -21.21 -11.48 -4.25
C ALA A 91 -22.12 -12.71 -4.30
N LYS A 92 -23.19 -12.60 -5.09
CA LYS A 92 -23.96 -13.76 -5.54
C LYS A 92 -23.15 -14.56 -6.55
N ASP A 93 -23.51 -15.83 -6.75
CA ASP A 93 -22.77 -16.73 -7.63
C ASP A 93 -22.66 -16.22 -9.08
N ASP A 94 -23.69 -15.55 -9.58
CA ASP A 94 -23.73 -14.95 -10.92
C ASP A 94 -22.85 -13.68 -11.06
N GLU A 95 -22.58 -12.98 -9.95
CA GLU A 95 -21.74 -11.79 -9.91
C GLU A 95 -20.29 -12.10 -9.50
N LYS A 96 -20.03 -13.27 -8.90
CA LYS A 96 -18.73 -13.63 -8.33
C LYS A 96 -17.59 -13.51 -9.35
N GLN A 97 -17.80 -14.02 -10.57
CA GLN A 97 -16.78 -13.98 -11.62
C GLN A 97 -16.41 -12.55 -12.03
N LEU A 98 -17.41 -11.66 -12.13
CA LEU A 98 -17.18 -10.24 -12.46
C LEU A 98 -16.25 -9.56 -11.46
N PHE A 99 -16.43 -9.86 -10.17
CA PHE A 99 -15.56 -9.33 -9.11
C PHE A 99 -14.17 -9.98 -9.13
N LEU A 100 -14.06 -11.28 -9.45
CA LEU A 100 -12.75 -11.94 -9.62
C LEU A 100 -11.96 -11.34 -10.79
N ASP A 101 -12.61 -11.11 -11.93
CA ASP A 101 -11.97 -10.52 -13.13
C ASP A 101 -11.51 -9.08 -12.84
N SER A 102 -12.33 -8.31 -12.12
CA SER A 102 -11.98 -6.97 -11.66
C SER A 102 -10.79 -7.01 -10.70
N ALA A 103 -10.82 -7.92 -9.72
CA ALA A 103 -9.72 -8.11 -8.78
C ALA A 103 -8.41 -8.45 -9.50
N GLU A 104 -8.46 -9.35 -10.48
CA GLU A 104 -7.30 -9.76 -11.28
C GLU A 104 -6.71 -8.58 -12.05
N LYS A 105 -7.55 -7.83 -12.75
CA LYS A 105 -7.16 -6.63 -13.50
C LYS A 105 -6.39 -5.65 -12.62
N TYR A 106 -6.93 -5.33 -11.44
CA TYR A 106 -6.33 -4.35 -10.53
C TYR A 106 -5.06 -4.88 -9.85
N CYS A 107 -5.04 -6.17 -9.45
CA CYS A 107 -3.83 -6.78 -8.88
C CYS A 107 -2.69 -6.84 -9.91
N LYS A 108 -2.97 -7.18 -11.18
CA LYS A 108 -1.97 -7.13 -12.27
C LYS A 108 -1.42 -5.72 -12.48
N LYS A 109 -2.28 -4.71 -12.43
CA LYS A 109 -1.86 -3.31 -12.52
C LYS A 109 -0.94 -2.91 -11.36
N ALA A 110 -1.26 -3.32 -10.14
CA ALA A 110 -0.40 -3.10 -8.98
C ALA A 110 0.95 -3.79 -9.12
N VAL A 111 0.97 -5.07 -9.56
CA VAL A 111 2.21 -5.82 -9.85
C VAL A 111 3.09 -5.09 -10.86
N PHE A 112 2.51 -4.59 -11.95
CA PHE A 112 3.23 -3.82 -12.96
C PHE A 112 3.88 -2.56 -12.37
N ILE A 113 3.10 -1.77 -11.61
CA ILE A 113 3.60 -0.53 -10.99
C ILE A 113 4.71 -0.83 -9.99
N TYR A 114 4.52 -1.79 -9.08
CA TYR A 114 5.53 -2.13 -8.09
C TYR A 114 6.80 -2.66 -8.72
N THR A 115 6.71 -3.51 -9.75
CA THR A 115 7.88 -4.03 -10.46
C THR A 115 8.69 -2.89 -11.09
N ASN A 116 8.02 -1.97 -11.80
CA ASN A 116 8.68 -0.83 -12.44
C ASN A 116 9.27 0.14 -11.40
N TRP A 117 8.55 0.38 -10.30
CA TRP A 117 9.00 1.24 -9.23
C TRP A 117 10.25 0.66 -8.55
N ILE A 118 10.24 -0.64 -8.20
CA ILE A 118 11.41 -1.33 -7.64
C ILE A 118 12.60 -1.19 -8.60
N SER A 119 12.43 -1.52 -9.89
CA SER A 119 13.49 -1.40 -10.89
C SER A 119 14.07 0.01 -11.04
N SER A 120 13.29 1.05 -10.72
CA SER A 120 13.72 2.45 -10.85
C SER A 120 14.34 3.01 -9.57
N PHE A 121 14.00 2.43 -8.41
CA PHE A 121 14.32 3.01 -7.11
C PHE A 121 15.15 2.11 -6.19
N GLU A 122 15.23 0.80 -6.39
CA GLU A 122 15.81 -0.14 -5.40
C GLU A 122 17.25 0.19 -4.99
N ASP A 123 18.09 0.59 -5.94
CA ASP A 123 19.51 0.88 -5.71
C ASP A 123 19.84 2.37 -5.58
N LEU A 124 18.83 3.26 -5.60
CA LEU A 124 19.08 4.68 -5.48
C LEU A 124 19.52 5.07 -4.07
N SER A 125 20.64 5.80 -3.99
CA SER A 125 21.10 6.39 -2.74
C SER A 125 20.19 7.51 -2.25
N GLU A 126 20.24 7.84 -0.95
CA GLU A 126 19.53 8.99 -0.38
C GLU A 126 19.89 10.31 -1.12
N GLU A 127 21.14 10.47 -1.55
CA GLU A 127 21.59 11.64 -2.32
C GLU A 127 20.91 11.71 -3.70
N ASN A 128 20.85 10.59 -4.43
CA ASN A 128 20.17 10.55 -5.72
C ASN A 128 18.67 10.78 -5.59
N ILE A 129 18.04 10.20 -4.57
CA ILE A 129 16.62 10.44 -4.27
C ILE A 129 16.39 11.91 -3.90
N SER A 130 17.27 12.51 -3.09
CA SER A 130 17.18 13.93 -2.74
C SER A 130 17.31 14.83 -3.97
N SER A 131 18.27 14.55 -4.85
CA SER A 131 18.43 15.26 -6.13
C SER A 131 17.18 15.15 -6.99
N LEU A 132 16.63 13.93 -7.15
CA LEU A 132 15.39 13.69 -7.88
C LEU A 132 14.20 14.45 -7.26
N VAL A 133 14.01 14.36 -5.94
CA VAL A 133 12.94 15.08 -5.22
C VAL A 133 13.06 16.59 -5.43
N ASN A 134 14.27 17.16 -5.41
CA ASN A 134 14.45 18.58 -5.66
C ASN A 134 13.94 19.03 -7.04
N THR A 135 13.92 18.15 -8.05
CA THR A 135 13.39 18.48 -9.38
C THR A 135 11.86 18.64 -9.41
N TYR A 136 11.15 18.05 -8.46
CA TYR A 136 9.68 18.03 -8.43
C TYR A 136 9.06 19.15 -7.59
N TYR A 137 9.86 19.78 -6.73
CA TYR A 137 9.39 20.77 -5.76
C TYR A 137 9.93 22.16 -6.11
N ASN A 138 9.13 22.90 -6.87
CA ASN A 138 9.42 24.30 -7.18
C ASN A 138 9.02 25.21 -6.03
N LYS A 139 9.96 25.99 -5.49
CA LYS A 139 9.72 26.96 -4.41
C LYS A 139 8.74 28.08 -4.78
N ASP A 140 8.60 28.36 -6.07
CA ASP A 140 7.73 29.43 -6.57
C ASP A 140 6.27 28.96 -6.77
N ASP A 141 5.99 27.67 -6.55
CA ASP A 141 4.62 27.15 -6.58
C ASP A 141 3.83 27.67 -5.36
N THR A 142 2.71 28.32 -5.66
CA THR A 142 1.81 28.93 -4.67
C THR A 142 1.34 27.98 -3.58
N CYS A 143 1.29 26.66 -3.84
CA CYS A 143 0.86 25.69 -2.83
C CYS A 143 1.85 25.57 -1.66
N PHE A 144 3.10 26.01 -1.82
CA PHE A 144 4.12 26.01 -0.78
C PHE A 144 4.30 27.35 -0.06
N ILE A 145 3.47 28.37 -0.35
CA ILE A 145 3.46 29.62 0.40
C ILE A 145 3.21 29.32 1.89
N ASP A 146 3.99 29.94 2.76
CA ASP A 146 3.99 29.73 4.22
C ASP A 146 4.29 28.28 4.67
N LYS A 147 4.83 27.43 3.78
CA LYS A 147 5.29 26.07 4.11
C LYS A 147 6.80 26.01 4.20
N ASN A 148 7.29 25.09 5.05
CA ASN A 148 8.69 24.72 5.06
C ASN A 148 8.94 23.66 3.98
N ILE A 149 9.21 24.10 2.74
CA ILE A 149 9.40 23.20 1.60
C ILE A 149 10.54 22.19 1.80
N GLU A 150 11.62 22.58 2.47
CA GLU A 150 12.75 21.69 2.76
C GLU A 150 12.34 20.54 3.69
N ARG A 151 11.46 20.81 4.66
CA ARG A 151 10.88 19.78 5.52
C ARG A 151 10.00 18.81 4.74
N ILE A 152 9.19 19.31 3.79
CA ILE A 152 8.32 18.49 2.95
C ILE A 152 9.17 17.59 2.03
N LYS A 153 10.18 18.15 1.35
CA LYS A 153 11.14 17.39 0.54
C LYS A 153 11.83 16.30 1.35
N LYS A 154 12.32 16.63 2.56
CA LYS A 154 12.95 15.64 3.45
C LYS A 154 12.00 14.51 3.83
N LYS A 155 10.72 14.81 4.07
CA LYS A 155 9.69 13.77 4.28
C LYS A 155 9.53 12.91 3.03
N ARG A 156 9.43 13.50 1.84
CA ARG A 156 9.29 12.76 0.58
C ARG A 156 10.47 11.80 0.34
N VAL A 157 11.70 12.27 0.57
CA VAL A 157 12.91 11.42 0.51
C VAL A 157 12.79 10.23 1.47
N LYS A 158 12.39 10.48 2.72
CA LYS A 158 12.19 9.43 3.72
C LYS A 158 11.09 8.43 3.31
N ASP A 159 9.99 8.91 2.74
CA ASP A 159 8.88 8.07 2.28
C ASP A 159 9.31 7.15 1.12
N ILE A 160 10.16 7.64 0.21
CA ILE A 160 10.76 6.86 -0.89
C ILE A 160 11.75 5.82 -0.34
N LEU A 161 12.68 6.23 0.52
CA LEU A 161 13.66 5.33 1.16
C LEU A 161 12.98 4.20 1.93
N SER A 162 11.96 4.54 2.73
CA SER A 162 11.17 3.52 3.43
C SER A 162 10.49 2.58 2.45
N SER A 163 10.04 3.08 1.29
CA SER A 163 9.34 2.27 0.30
C SER A 163 10.25 1.35 -0.50
N GLN A 164 11.57 1.59 -0.55
CA GLN A 164 12.52 0.62 -1.13
C GLN A 164 12.43 -0.73 -0.40
N LYS A 165 12.28 -0.68 0.93
CA LYS A 165 12.09 -1.86 1.78
C LYS A 165 10.67 -2.43 1.73
N GLU A 166 9.65 -1.56 1.73
CA GLU A 166 8.25 -2.00 1.84
C GLU A 166 7.66 -2.51 0.53
N THR A 167 8.15 -2.03 -0.62
CA THR A 167 7.54 -2.34 -1.92
C THR A 167 7.69 -3.80 -2.33
N PRO A 168 8.82 -4.51 -2.08
CA PRO A 168 8.89 -5.97 -2.27
C PRO A 168 7.83 -6.74 -1.47
N ARG A 169 7.60 -6.35 -0.20
CA ARG A 169 6.52 -6.91 0.63
C ARG A 169 5.14 -6.61 0.05
N ARG A 170 4.88 -5.38 -0.42
CA ARG A 170 3.61 -5.03 -1.06
C ARG A 170 3.37 -5.80 -2.36
N LEU A 171 4.42 -5.99 -3.16
CA LEU A 171 4.38 -6.80 -4.36
C LEU A 171 4.10 -8.27 -4.04
N SER A 172 4.68 -8.81 -2.97
CA SER A 172 4.36 -10.15 -2.46
C SER A 172 2.87 -10.31 -2.11
N VAL A 173 2.25 -9.31 -1.48
CA VAL A 173 0.81 -9.30 -1.21
C VAL A 173 -0.01 -9.30 -2.50
N ALA A 174 0.37 -8.48 -3.49
CA ALA A 174 -0.33 -8.44 -4.78
C ALA A 174 -0.26 -9.79 -5.53
N TYR A 175 0.89 -10.46 -5.50
CA TYR A 175 1.01 -11.82 -6.03
C TYR A 175 0.17 -12.83 -5.24
N SER A 176 0.07 -12.70 -3.93
CA SER A 176 -0.79 -13.57 -3.11
C SER A 176 -2.26 -13.42 -3.49
N ASN A 177 -2.72 -12.19 -3.74
CA ASN A 177 -4.08 -11.93 -4.21
C ASN A 177 -4.33 -12.57 -5.59
N LEU A 178 -3.39 -12.48 -6.53
CA LEU A 178 -3.46 -13.18 -7.82
C LEU A 178 -3.54 -14.69 -7.64
N GLY A 179 -2.75 -15.26 -6.71
CA GLY A 179 -2.82 -16.68 -6.39
C GLY A 179 -4.20 -17.11 -5.86
N ILE A 180 -4.82 -16.29 -5.00
CA ILE A 180 -6.17 -16.56 -4.48
C ILE A 180 -7.18 -16.55 -5.62
N ILE A 181 -7.09 -15.58 -6.53
CA ILE A 181 -7.97 -15.47 -7.70
C ILE A 181 -7.83 -16.71 -8.60
N CYS A 182 -6.59 -17.12 -8.94
CA CYS A 182 -6.35 -18.33 -9.72
C CYS A 182 -6.92 -19.57 -9.04
N ARG A 183 -6.79 -19.70 -7.71
CA ARG A 183 -7.38 -20.81 -6.96
C ARG A 183 -8.92 -20.79 -7.04
N GLN A 184 -9.56 -19.63 -6.95
CA GLN A 184 -11.01 -19.51 -7.12
C GLN A 184 -11.46 -19.91 -8.53
N ASN A 185 -10.63 -19.63 -9.55
CA ASN A 185 -10.83 -20.06 -10.93
C ASN A 185 -10.39 -21.50 -11.21
N MET A 186 -10.05 -22.28 -10.17
CA MET A 186 -9.53 -23.66 -10.25
C MET A 186 -8.23 -23.81 -11.07
N ASP A 187 -7.51 -22.72 -11.33
CA ASP A 187 -6.21 -22.70 -11.98
C ASP A 187 -5.11 -22.85 -10.92
N TYR A 188 -5.00 -24.06 -10.36
CA TYR A 188 -4.14 -24.35 -9.21
C TYR A 188 -2.64 -24.23 -9.54
N ASP A 189 -2.25 -24.50 -10.78
CA ASP A 189 -0.87 -24.37 -11.23
C ASP A 189 -0.43 -22.90 -11.22
N LYS A 190 -1.23 -22.00 -11.81
CA LYS A 190 -0.93 -20.56 -11.72
C LYS A 190 -1.03 -20.04 -10.30
N ALA A 191 -1.95 -20.54 -9.50
CA ALA A 191 -2.06 -20.17 -8.10
C ALA A 191 -0.75 -20.48 -7.35
N MET A 192 -0.22 -21.69 -7.52
CA MET A 192 1.05 -22.12 -6.95
C MET A 192 2.22 -21.23 -7.40
N ASP A 193 2.30 -20.91 -8.69
CA ASP A 193 3.34 -20.03 -9.22
C ASP A 193 3.30 -18.63 -8.60
N PHE A 194 2.10 -18.06 -8.45
CA PHE A 194 1.96 -16.75 -7.81
C PHE A 194 2.30 -16.77 -6.33
N TYR A 195 1.92 -17.80 -5.57
CA TYR A 195 2.33 -17.92 -4.18
C TYR A 195 3.85 -18.10 -4.03
N LYS A 196 4.50 -18.86 -4.92
CA LYS A 196 5.96 -18.98 -4.94
C LYS A 196 6.64 -17.64 -5.23
N LYS A 197 6.14 -16.87 -6.20
CA LYS A 197 6.62 -15.50 -6.46
C LYS A 197 6.45 -14.58 -5.24
N ALA A 198 5.32 -14.69 -4.54
CA ALA A 198 5.10 -13.93 -3.31
C ALA A 198 6.13 -14.28 -2.22
N LEU A 199 6.39 -15.57 -1.99
CA LEU A 199 7.35 -16.03 -0.98
C LEU A 199 8.81 -15.73 -1.35
N ALA A 200 9.13 -15.67 -2.64
CA ALA A 200 10.46 -15.26 -3.10
C ALA A 200 10.76 -13.78 -2.80
N LEU A 201 9.74 -12.93 -2.79
CA LEU A 201 9.86 -11.50 -2.47
C LEU A 201 9.79 -11.22 -0.97
N TRP A 202 8.99 -12.00 -0.25
CA TRP A 202 8.80 -11.86 1.18
C TRP A 202 8.40 -13.22 1.77
N ASP A 203 9.37 -13.90 2.36
CA ASP A 203 9.24 -15.24 2.90
C ASP A 203 8.22 -15.30 4.05
N ASP A 204 8.07 -14.22 4.82
CA ASP A 204 7.13 -14.07 5.92
C ASP A 204 5.68 -13.77 5.48
N ASN A 205 5.37 -13.95 4.20
CA ASN A 205 4.00 -13.88 3.70
C ASN A 205 3.19 -15.13 4.06
N TYR A 206 2.69 -15.17 5.30
CA TYR A 206 1.82 -16.23 5.81
C TYR A 206 0.57 -16.46 4.95
N SER A 207 0.03 -15.42 4.31
CA SER A 207 -1.12 -15.59 3.41
C SER A 207 -0.74 -16.50 2.24
N ALA A 208 0.36 -16.20 1.53
CA ALA A 208 0.85 -17.05 0.45
C ALA A 208 1.13 -18.48 0.94
N ARG A 209 1.82 -18.62 2.07
CA ARG A 209 2.19 -19.92 2.64
C ARG A 209 0.97 -20.76 3.03
N ASN A 210 0.00 -20.17 3.72
CA ASN A 210 -1.23 -20.86 4.11
C ASN A 210 -2.08 -21.23 2.89
N ASN A 211 -2.10 -20.39 1.85
CA ASN A 211 -2.78 -20.76 0.62
C ASN A 211 -2.09 -21.92 -0.13
N ILE A 212 -0.76 -22.03 -0.06
CA ILE A 212 -0.02 -23.24 -0.51
C ILE A 212 -0.41 -24.44 0.35
N ASN A 213 -0.44 -24.31 1.69
CA ASN A 213 -0.81 -25.41 2.58
C ASN A 213 -2.23 -25.92 2.28
N ILE A 214 -3.18 -25.02 2.02
CA ILE A 214 -4.54 -25.39 1.56
C ILE A 214 -4.49 -26.20 0.26
N LEU A 215 -3.71 -25.77 -0.75
CA LEU A 215 -3.59 -26.51 -2.02
C LEU A 215 -2.97 -27.90 -1.84
N LEU A 216 -2.10 -28.06 -0.85
CA LEU A 216 -1.37 -29.29 -0.58
C LEU A 216 -2.01 -30.17 0.51
N GLY A 217 -3.15 -29.77 1.09
CA GLY A 217 -3.80 -30.48 2.18
C GLY A 217 -2.99 -30.53 3.48
N ARG A 218 -2.25 -29.46 3.80
CA ARG A 218 -1.40 -29.33 5.00
C ARG A 218 -2.03 -28.38 6.02
N ASP A 219 -1.55 -28.46 7.25
CA ASP A 219 -1.98 -27.59 8.34
C ASP A 219 -1.64 -26.12 8.06
N LEU A 220 -2.48 -25.22 8.57
CA LEU A 220 -2.25 -23.78 8.49
C LEU A 220 -1.20 -23.35 9.51
N GLU A 221 -0.35 -22.43 9.11
CA GLU A 221 0.62 -21.81 9.99
C GLU A 221 0.05 -20.53 10.60
N GLU A 222 0.18 -20.40 11.91
CA GLU A 222 -0.11 -19.17 12.63
C GLU A 222 1.17 -18.53 13.12
N ARG A 223 1.22 -17.19 13.07
CA ARG A 223 2.26 -16.46 13.80
C ARG A 223 2.12 -16.78 15.29
N SER A 224 3.22 -17.21 15.89
CA SER A 224 3.32 -17.34 17.34
C SER A 224 3.04 -15.99 18.02
N ALA A 225 2.60 -16.04 19.29
CA ALA A 225 2.42 -14.82 20.08
C ALA A 225 3.70 -13.98 20.14
N LEU A 226 4.87 -14.62 20.17
CA LEU A 226 6.16 -13.96 20.16
C LEU A 226 6.44 -13.24 18.84
N GLU A 227 6.18 -13.87 17.69
CA GLU A 227 6.35 -13.23 16.36
C GLU A 227 5.35 -12.09 16.12
N LYS A 228 4.17 -12.15 16.75
CA LYS A 228 3.20 -11.04 16.74
C LYS A 228 3.70 -9.84 17.56
N LEU A 229 4.36 -10.10 18.70
CA LEU A 229 4.91 -9.07 19.59
C LEU A 229 6.25 -8.50 19.08
N PHE A 230 7.06 -9.33 18.43
CA PHE A 230 8.37 -9.01 17.90
C PHE A 230 8.46 -9.43 16.42
N PRO A 231 7.74 -8.74 15.53
CA PRO A 231 7.92 -8.97 14.10
C PRO A 231 9.37 -8.71 13.73
N LYS A 232 9.95 -9.56 12.87
CA LYS A 232 11.32 -9.40 12.36
C LYS A 232 11.50 -7.97 11.85
N GLU A 233 12.61 -7.33 12.21
CA GLU A 233 12.88 -5.93 11.85
C GLU A 233 12.97 -5.74 10.33
N LYS A 234 12.64 -4.51 9.89
CA LYS A 234 12.50 -4.07 8.48
C LYS A 234 13.82 -3.65 7.83
#